data_AF-A0AAQ3KA40-F1
#
_entry.id   AF-A0AAQ3KA40-F1
#
_cell.length_a   1.000
_cell.length_b   1.000
_cell.length_c   1.000
_cell.angle_alpha   90.00
_cell.angle_beta   90.00
_cell.angle_gamma   90.00
#
_symmetry.space_group_name_H-M   'P 1'
#
loop_
_entity.id
_entity.type
_entity.pdbx_description
1 polymer ?
#
loop_
_entity_poly.entity_id
_entity_poly.type
_entity_poly.pdbx_seq_one_letter_code
_entity_poly.pdbx_strand_id
1 'polypeptide(L)'
;MAVSPPAYAFVLAVFLLLVASVSGGNRKEGNKGNDFCFSFDGSEKNRSFGSEFALHGDAEMSGLAARMTRPAKWSSGRIAYRKAVRIFGAKPGFSTSFSFSIPPDVRGGLAFFLSPSAVRLEPAEGEWLGLSTSLLAVRFGTPKDDKFGNRSRRSLIEVDVGGELLTKSSNLSDVESTLKSGKKLRSWIDYDGDSKRIEVRLMHDNDSRPVNFSISYSTNLSNLLRREAMFVGLSSWNGNSTKTSSIYSWNFTVKHGAPYLMHSEPLDPNSFLVRPTESPPVHPSSAYPWGVLMAMVFAAACGALLTFFMILVWVRLVSRRPVAPVESPVLPMDVAYGKIESVGDKDLENSKK
;
A
#
# COMPACT_ATOMS: atom_id res chain seq x y z
N MET A 1 21.47 60.18 -4.80
CA MET A 1 21.55 59.15 -3.75
C MET A 1 20.14 59.00 -3.15
N ALA A 2 19.58 57.82 -2.86
CA ALA A 2 19.94 56.44 -3.17
C ALA A 2 18.60 55.67 -3.28
N VAL A 3 18.37 54.89 -4.34
CA VAL A 3 18.44 53.40 -4.38
C VAL A 3 17.56 52.71 -3.31
N SER A 4 16.66 51.85 -3.79
CA SER A 4 15.59 51.14 -3.05
C SER A 4 16.13 49.96 -2.19
N PRO A 5 15.26 49.11 -1.56
CA PRO A 5 14.67 47.97 -2.29
C PRO A 5 13.28 47.51 -1.70
N PRO A 6 12.74 46.30 -1.99
CA PRO A 6 12.05 46.03 -3.25
C PRO A 6 10.69 45.27 -3.06
N ALA A 7 10.16 45.23 -1.83
CA ALA A 7 9.30 44.12 -1.39
C ALA A 7 7.99 43.95 -2.17
N TYR A 8 7.23 45.04 -2.38
CA TYR A 8 5.92 44.98 -3.02
C TYR A 8 5.98 44.61 -4.51
N ALA A 9 6.99 45.11 -5.24
CA ALA A 9 7.19 44.75 -6.64
C ALA A 9 7.53 43.26 -6.79
N PHE A 10 8.34 42.71 -5.86
CA PHE A 10 8.70 41.30 -5.86
C PHE A 10 7.50 40.39 -5.54
N VAL A 11 6.69 40.74 -4.55
CA VAL A 11 5.46 39.99 -4.21
C VAL A 11 4.46 40.00 -5.38
N LEU A 12 4.24 41.15 -6.02
CA LEU A 12 3.32 41.24 -7.17
C LEU A 12 3.83 40.43 -8.37
N ALA A 13 5.14 40.48 -8.65
CA ALA A 13 5.77 39.70 -9.71
C ALA A 13 5.68 38.19 -9.45
N VAL A 14 5.91 37.74 -8.21
CA VAL A 14 5.74 36.34 -7.81
C VAL A 14 4.28 35.88 -7.95
N PHE A 15 3.30 36.72 -7.59
CA PHE A 15 1.89 36.40 -7.75
C PHE A 15 1.48 36.30 -9.24
N LEU A 16 1.94 37.22 -10.08
CA LEU A 16 1.68 37.17 -11.53
C LEU A 16 2.39 36.00 -12.20
N LEU A 17 3.62 35.64 -11.78
CA LEU A 17 4.32 34.45 -12.26
C LEU A 17 3.62 33.16 -11.80
N LEU A 18 3.04 33.10 -10.59
CA LEU A 18 2.23 31.97 -10.13
C LEU A 18 0.94 31.83 -10.95
N VAL A 19 0.20 32.91 -11.21
CA VAL A 19 -1.01 32.88 -12.04
C VAL A 19 -0.68 32.50 -13.49
N ALA A 20 0.41 33.01 -14.06
CA ALA A 20 0.90 32.59 -15.38
C ALA A 20 1.34 31.11 -15.41
N SER A 21 1.95 30.60 -14.33
CA SER A 21 2.36 29.20 -14.21
C SER A 21 1.17 28.23 -14.07
N VAL A 22 0.03 28.68 -13.55
CA VAL A 22 -1.22 27.91 -13.49
C VAL A 22 -1.98 27.94 -14.82
N SER A 23 -1.80 28.99 -15.64
CA SER A 23 -2.47 29.15 -16.94
C SER A 23 -1.67 28.64 -18.16
N GLY A 24 -0.41 28.21 -17.97
CA GLY A 24 0.54 27.87 -19.03
C GLY A 24 0.58 26.39 -19.47
N GLY A 25 -0.56 25.69 -19.47
CA GLY A 25 -0.64 24.22 -19.59
C GLY A 25 -1.11 23.65 -20.94
N ASN A 26 -1.02 24.39 -22.04
CA ASN A 26 -1.64 23.97 -23.31
C ASN A 26 -0.84 22.86 -24.03
N ARG A 27 -1.11 21.59 -23.71
CA ARG A 27 -0.53 20.41 -24.40
C ARG A 27 -1.56 19.34 -24.74
N LYS A 28 -2.07 19.47 -25.97
CA LYS A 28 -2.47 18.41 -26.90
C LYS A 28 -3.37 17.32 -26.33
N GLU A 29 -4.66 17.53 -26.53
CA GLU A 29 -5.70 16.50 -26.63
C GLU A 29 -5.25 15.37 -27.59
N GLY A 30 -4.74 14.29 -27.00
CA GLY A 30 -4.39 13.06 -27.70
C GLY A 30 -5.55 12.07 -27.58
N ASN A 31 -6.65 12.32 -28.29
CA ASN A 31 -7.83 11.44 -28.24
C ASN A 31 -7.52 10.07 -28.87
N LYS A 32 -7.13 9.13 -28.02
CA LYS A 32 -7.17 7.68 -28.25
C LYS A 32 -7.91 7.07 -27.07
N GLY A 33 -8.85 6.15 -27.33
CA GLY A 33 -9.63 5.50 -26.28
C GLY A 33 -8.73 4.92 -25.18
N ASN A 34 -9.08 5.18 -23.92
CA ASN A 34 -8.26 4.83 -22.76
C ASN A 34 -8.35 3.33 -22.41
N ASP A 35 -7.94 2.46 -23.33
CA ASP A 35 -7.68 1.05 -23.02
C ASP A 35 -6.57 0.97 -21.97
N PHE A 36 -6.87 0.39 -20.80
CA PHE A 36 -5.93 0.29 -19.69
C PHE A 36 -4.72 -0.59 -20.08
N CYS A 37 -3.50 -0.11 -19.85
CA CYS A 37 -2.27 -0.82 -20.11
C CYS A 37 -1.22 -0.56 -19.01
N PHE A 38 -0.42 -1.57 -18.68
CA PHE A 38 0.86 -1.38 -17.98
C PHE A 38 1.97 -2.16 -18.70
N SER A 39 3.20 -1.69 -18.55
CA SER A 39 4.40 -2.33 -19.08
C SER A 39 5.58 -2.18 -18.13
N PHE A 40 6.22 -3.29 -17.84
CA PHE A 40 7.54 -3.41 -17.24
C PHE A 40 8.52 -3.83 -18.35
N ASP A 41 9.51 -3.00 -18.64
CA ASP A 41 10.73 -3.42 -19.31
C ASP A 41 11.88 -3.22 -18.32
N GLY A 42 12.61 -4.29 -18.01
CA GLY A 42 13.76 -4.23 -17.12
C GLY A 42 14.87 -3.29 -17.59
N SER A 43 14.85 -2.85 -18.85
CA SER A 43 15.77 -1.89 -19.47
C SER A 43 15.64 -0.45 -18.91
N GLU A 44 14.44 0.01 -18.55
CA GLU A 44 14.26 1.39 -18.09
C GLU A 44 14.71 1.60 -16.63
N LYS A 45 15.29 2.78 -16.33
CA LYS A 45 15.73 3.14 -14.98
C LYS A 45 14.56 3.10 -14.00
N ASN A 46 14.51 2.03 -13.19
CA ASN A 46 13.49 1.60 -12.21
C ASN A 46 12.99 2.64 -11.15
N ARG A 47 12.68 3.88 -11.54
CA ARG A 47 12.12 4.89 -10.63
C ARG A 47 10.63 4.66 -10.33
N SER A 48 9.87 4.03 -11.24
CA SER A 48 8.44 3.74 -11.04
C SER A 48 8.12 2.28 -10.69
N PHE A 49 9.04 1.33 -10.93
CA PHE A 49 8.79 -0.10 -10.70
C PHE A 49 8.25 -0.38 -9.29
N GLY A 50 8.90 0.14 -8.26
CA GLY A 50 8.49 -0.05 -6.86
C GLY A 50 7.12 0.57 -6.52
N SER A 51 6.68 1.60 -7.24
CA SER A 51 5.37 2.24 -7.08
C SER A 51 4.24 1.58 -7.87
N GLU A 52 4.56 0.78 -8.89
CA GLU A 52 3.57 0.10 -9.75
C GLU A 52 3.44 -1.38 -9.44
N PHE A 53 4.54 -2.06 -9.11
CA PHE A 53 4.61 -3.49 -8.88
C PHE A 53 4.92 -3.81 -7.41
N ALA A 54 4.28 -4.86 -6.90
CA ALA A 54 4.60 -5.48 -5.63
C ALA A 54 5.35 -6.80 -5.88
N LEU A 55 6.40 -7.03 -5.11
CA LEU A 55 7.13 -8.29 -5.05
C LEU A 55 6.81 -8.99 -3.73
N HIS A 56 6.63 -10.31 -3.78
CA HIS A 56 6.25 -11.14 -2.64
C HIS A 56 7.05 -12.45 -2.62
N GLY A 57 7.23 -13.03 -1.43
CA GLY A 57 8.08 -14.21 -1.24
C GLY A 57 9.54 -13.88 -1.51
N ASP A 58 10.22 -14.78 -2.23
CA ASP A 58 11.63 -14.64 -2.61
C ASP A 58 11.87 -13.74 -3.84
N ALA A 59 10.84 -13.07 -4.35
CA ALA A 59 10.97 -12.22 -5.53
C ALA A 59 11.65 -10.88 -5.20
N GLU A 60 12.68 -10.53 -5.97
CA GLU A 60 13.48 -9.30 -5.80
C GLU A 60 13.88 -8.71 -7.16
N MET A 61 14.16 -7.41 -7.21
CA MET A 61 14.69 -6.79 -8.43
C MET A 61 16.20 -6.99 -8.50
N SER A 62 16.67 -7.68 -9.53
CA SER A 62 18.07 -8.09 -9.72
C SER A 62 18.62 -7.49 -11.03
N GLY A 63 19.05 -6.23 -10.97
CA GLY A 63 19.57 -5.50 -12.12
C GLY A 63 18.45 -5.07 -13.08
N LEU A 64 18.39 -5.68 -14.26
CA LEU A 64 17.39 -5.42 -15.31
C LEU A 64 16.34 -6.56 -15.42
N ALA A 65 16.06 -7.26 -14.32
CA ALA A 65 15.08 -8.35 -14.28
C ALA A 65 14.53 -8.53 -12.86
N ALA A 66 13.26 -8.90 -12.75
CA ALA A 66 12.71 -9.40 -11.49
C ALA A 66 13.14 -10.86 -11.32
N ARG A 67 14.05 -11.14 -10.39
CA ARG A 67 14.43 -12.49 -9.99
C ARG A 67 13.28 -13.04 -9.13
N MET A 68 12.64 -14.10 -9.59
CA MET A 68 11.42 -14.63 -8.98
C MET A 68 11.70 -15.68 -7.89
N THR A 69 12.90 -16.26 -7.91
CA THR A 69 13.35 -17.27 -6.94
C THR A 69 14.81 -17.04 -6.58
N ARG A 70 15.16 -17.29 -5.32
CA ARG A 70 16.54 -17.31 -4.79
C ARG A 70 17.30 -18.53 -5.29
N PRO A 71 18.65 -18.54 -5.25
CA PRO A 71 19.49 -19.69 -5.61
C PRO A 71 19.48 -20.80 -4.54
N ALA A 72 18.30 -21.14 -4.03
CA ALA A 72 18.03 -22.12 -3.00
C ALA A 72 16.84 -22.98 -3.42
N LYS A 73 16.82 -24.24 -3.00
CA LYS A 73 15.73 -25.17 -3.28
C LYS A 73 14.45 -24.76 -2.55
N TRP A 74 13.30 -25.11 -3.13
CA TRP A 74 11.94 -24.78 -2.66
C TRP A 74 11.70 -23.27 -2.53
N SER A 75 12.42 -22.47 -3.31
CA SER A 75 12.20 -21.03 -3.41
C SER A 75 10.97 -20.75 -4.26
N SER A 76 10.20 -19.73 -3.86
CA SER A 76 9.05 -19.24 -4.60
C SER A 76 8.85 -17.73 -4.41
N GLY A 77 8.29 -17.08 -5.43
CA GLY A 77 8.01 -15.65 -5.39
C GLY A 77 6.94 -15.22 -6.37
N ARG A 78 6.40 -14.02 -6.15
CA ARG A 78 5.37 -13.41 -7.02
C ARG A 78 5.73 -11.96 -7.34
N ILE A 79 5.36 -11.52 -8.54
CA ILE A 79 5.26 -10.12 -8.95
C ILE A 79 3.80 -9.84 -9.31
N ALA A 80 3.22 -8.78 -8.77
CA ALA A 80 1.85 -8.39 -9.03
C ALA A 80 1.77 -6.88 -9.32
N TYR A 81 0.87 -6.47 -10.20
CA TYR A 81 0.54 -5.06 -10.35
C TYR A 81 -0.27 -4.60 -9.13
N ARG A 82 0.13 -3.50 -8.49
CA ARG A 82 -0.36 -3.09 -7.16
C ARG A 82 -1.84 -2.73 -7.12
N LYS A 83 -2.40 -2.25 -8.23
CA LYS A 83 -3.81 -1.81 -8.30
C LYS A 83 -4.63 -2.91 -8.97
N ALA A 84 -5.80 -3.22 -8.41
CA ALA A 84 -6.73 -4.13 -9.07
C ALA A 84 -7.25 -3.49 -10.38
N VAL A 85 -7.23 -4.26 -11.46
CA VAL A 85 -7.62 -3.83 -12.81
C VAL A 85 -9.07 -4.20 -13.06
N ARG A 86 -9.91 -3.23 -13.46
CA ARG A 86 -11.30 -3.48 -13.84
C ARG A 86 -11.39 -3.73 -15.34
N ILE A 87 -11.99 -4.87 -15.72
CA ILE A 87 -12.07 -5.34 -17.11
C ILE A 87 -13.53 -5.22 -17.55
N PHE A 88 -13.94 -3.98 -17.82
CA PHE A 88 -15.29 -3.62 -18.23
C PHE A 88 -15.54 -3.81 -19.72
N GLY A 89 -16.76 -3.48 -20.17
CA GLY A 89 -17.24 -3.65 -21.54
C GLY A 89 -18.26 -4.78 -21.64
N ALA A 90 -19.10 -4.75 -22.68
CA ALA A 90 -20.04 -5.84 -22.97
C ALA A 90 -19.30 -7.18 -23.19
N LYS A 91 -18.11 -7.08 -23.76
CA LYS A 91 -17.27 -8.15 -24.33
C LYS A 91 -15.85 -8.02 -23.74
N PRO A 92 -15.68 -8.23 -22.43
CA PRO A 92 -14.43 -7.93 -21.73
C PRO A 92 -13.29 -8.84 -22.22
N GLY A 93 -12.15 -8.26 -22.60
CA GLY A 93 -10.98 -8.99 -23.04
C GLY A 93 -9.70 -8.50 -22.39
N PHE A 94 -8.61 -9.25 -22.54
CA PHE A 94 -7.27 -8.79 -22.19
C PHE A 94 -6.21 -9.46 -23.06
N SER A 95 -5.01 -8.89 -23.07
CA SER A 95 -3.81 -9.46 -23.65
C SER A 95 -2.65 -9.20 -22.72
N THR A 96 -1.83 -10.20 -22.46
CA THR A 96 -0.58 -10.06 -21.71
C THR A 96 0.54 -10.77 -22.44
N SER A 97 1.76 -10.25 -22.33
CA SER A 97 2.95 -10.95 -22.77
C SER A 97 4.14 -10.66 -21.86
N PHE A 98 4.98 -11.67 -21.63
CA PHE A 98 6.11 -11.57 -20.73
C PHE A 98 7.29 -12.39 -21.24
N SER A 99 8.49 -11.82 -21.08
CA SER A 99 9.78 -12.47 -21.28
C SER A 99 10.25 -13.07 -19.96
N PHE A 100 10.57 -14.36 -19.95
CA PHE A 100 10.92 -15.09 -18.73
C PHE A 100 11.94 -16.20 -18.97
N SER A 101 12.50 -16.73 -17.88
CA SER A 101 13.28 -17.97 -17.87
C SER A 101 12.94 -18.81 -16.64
N ILE A 102 12.95 -20.13 -16.80
CA ILE A 102 12.74 -21.11 -15.73
C ILE A 102 13.91 -22.10 -15.68
N PRO A 103 14.16 -22.76 -14.54
CA PRO A 103 15.15 -23.85 -14.44
C PRO A 103 14.88 -24.97 -15.46
N PRO A 104 15.88 -25.40 -16.26
CA PRO A 104 15.75 -26.60 -17.07
C PRO A 104 15.67 -27.85 -16.19
N ASP A 105 14.93 -28.86 -16.67
CA ASP A 105 14.90 -30.25 -16.16
C ASP A 105 14.62 -30.48 -14.66
N VAL A 106 13.99 -29.52 -13.98
CA VAL A 106 13.54 -29.67 -12.58
C VAL A 106 12.08 -29.25 -12.45
N ARG A 107 11.38 -29.74 -11.41
CA ARG A 107 9.97 -29.43 -11.02
C ARG A 107 9.76 -27.96 -10.58
N GLY A 108 10.36 -27.02 -11.28
CA GLY A 108 10.05 -25.59 -11.22
C GLY A 108 9.02 -25.20 -12.28
N GLY A 109 8.58 -23.95 -12.22
CA GLY A 109 7.63 -23.40 -13.17
C GLY A 109 7.34 -21.92 -12.95
N LEU A 110 6.47 -21.41 -13.82
CA LEU A 110 5.94 -20.05 -13.80
C LEU A 110 4.42 -20.14 -13.95
N ALA A 111 3.66 -19.23 -13.34
CA ALA A 111 2.24 -19.09 -13.61
C ALA A 111 1.82 -17.63 -13.70
N PHE A 112 1.16 -17.26 -14.80
CA PHE A 112 0.33 -16.06 -14.85
C PHE A 112 -0.96 -16.30 -14.07
N PHE A 113 -1.46 -15.29 -13.36
CA PHE A 113 -2.73 -15.36 -12.65
C PHE A 113 -3.55 -14.07 -12.73
N LEU A 114 -4.87 -14.26 -12.74
CA LEU A 114 -5.89 -13.27 -12.39
C LEU A 114 -6.62 -13.75 -11.14
N SER A 115 -6.68 -12.95 -10.09
CA SER A 115 -7.43 -13.25 -8.87
C SER A 115 -8.37 -12.09 -8.52
N PRO A 116 -9.64 -12.36 -8.13
CA PRO A 116 -10.56 -11.32 -7.69
C PRO A 116 -10.02 -10.52 -6.50
N SER A 117 -10.08 -9.20 -6.57
CA SER A 117 -9.62 -8.31 -5.49
C SER A 117 -10.43 -8.40 -4.19
N ALA A 118 -11.64 -8.98 -4.25
CA ALA A 118 -12.43 -9.32 -3.08
C ALA A 118 -11.85 -10.51 -2.29
N VAL A 119 -11.07 -11.38 -2.94
CA VAL A 119 -10.40 -12.52 -2.32
C VAL A 119 -8.99 -12.09 -1.90
N ARG A 120 -8.61 -12.40 -0.66
CA ARG A 120 -7.23 -12.15 -0.21
C ARG A 120 -6.29 -13.07 -0.98
N LEU A 121 -5.20 -12.50 -1.48
CA LEU A 121 -4.06 -13.26 -1.97
C LEU A 121 -3.39 -13.91 -0.75
N GLU A 122 -3.71 -15.18 -0.50
CA GLU A 122 -3.10 -15.96 0.57
C GLU A 122 -1.56 -15.99 0.46
N PRO A 123 -0.84 -16.18 1.58
CA PRO A 123 0.62 -16.32 1.58
C PRO A 123 1.12 -17.32 0.53
N ALA A 124 2.34 -17.10 0.03
CA ALA A 124 2.96 -17.95 -0.99
C ALA A 124 3.53 -19.24 -0.40
N GLU A 125 2.72 -19.96 0.38
CA GLU A 125 3.12 -21.17 1.08
C GLU A 125 2.61 -22.43 0.36
N GLY A 126 3.47 -23.46 0.30
CA GLY A 126 3.13 -24.74 -0.30
C GLY A 126 3.17 -24.78 -1.84
N GLU A 127 2.94 -25.99 -2.38
CA GLU A 127 3.16 -26.33 -3.79
C GLU A 127 2.20 -25.63 -4.77
N TRP A 128 1.14 -25.00 -4.26
CA TRP A 128 0.10 -24.32 -5.04
C TRP A 128 0.25 -22.79 -5.08
N LEU A 129 1.21 -22.22 -4.34
CA LEU A 129 1.62 -20.81 -4.43
C LEU A 129 0.48 -19.78 -4.36
N GLY A 130 -0.61 -20.09 -3.67
CA GLY A 130 -1.83 -19.27 -3.61
C GLY A 130 -2.52 -19.03 -4.95
N LEU A 131 -2.32 -19.90 -5.94
CA LEU A 131 -3.10 -19.92 -7.19
C LEU A 131 -4.50 -20.54 -6.99
N SER A 132 -4.73 -21.21 -5.85
CA SER A 132 -6.01 -21.82 -5.47
C SER A 132 -7.18 -20.83 -5.33
N THR A 133 -6.89 -19.53 -5.23
CA THR A 133 -7.88 -18.44 -5.22
C THR A 133 -7.87 -17.60 -6.50
N SER A 134 -7.22 -18.09 -7.56
CA SER A 134 -7.23 -17.44 -8.87
C SER A 134 -8.49 -17.77 -9.67
N LEU A 135 -9.04 -16.76 -10.35
CA LEU A 135 -10.10 -16.95 -11.35
C LEU A 135 -9.52 -17.66 -12.58
N LEU A 136 -8.30 -17.28 -12.96
CA LEU A 136 -7.55 -17.87 -14.06
C LEU A 136 -6.09 -17.99 -13.63
N ALA A 137 -5.48 -19.16 -13.81
CA ALA A 137 -4.04 -19.31 -13.88
C ALA A 137 -3.62 -20.02 -15.17
N VAL A 138 -2.51 -19.57 -15.76
CA VAL A 138 -1.86 -20.25 -16.89
C VAL A 138 -0.46 -20.61 -16.43
N ARG A 139 -0.24 -21.90 -16.23
CA ARG A 139 0.97 -22.48 -15.64
C ARG A 139 1.87 -23.03 -16.74
N PHE A 140 3.18 -22.77 -16.63
CA PHE A 140 4.24 -23.21 -17.52
C PHE A 140 5.28 -23.94 -16.68
N GLY A 141 5.60 -25.19 -17.00
CA GLY A 141 6.56 -25.95 -16.19
C GLY A 141 6.89 -27.31 -16.78
N THR A 142 7.78 -28.03 -16.11
CA THR A 142 8.05 -29.44 -16.44
C THR A 142 6.95 -30.34 -15.85
N PRO A 143 6.65 -31.49 -16.47
CA PRO A 143 5.63 -32.39 -15.95
C PRO A 143 6.08 -32.98 -14.62
N LYS A 144 5.15 -33.18 -13.68
CA LYS A 144 5.43 -34.05 -12.54
C LYS A 144 5.51 -35.48 -13.04
N ASP A 145 6.63 -36.17 -12.84
CA ASP A 145 6.57 -37.64 -12.83
C ASP A 145 5.64 -38.04 -11.70
N ASP A 146 4.55 -38.70 -12.07
CA ASP A 146 3.60 -39.30 -11.15
C ASP A 146 4.25 -40.52 -10.49
N LYS A 147 4.22 -40.57 -9.16
CA LYS A 147 4.83 -41.67 -8.39
C LYS A 147 4.13 -43.02 -8.66
N PHE A 148 2.94 -43.00 -9.25
CA PHE A 148 2.16 -44.20 -9.62
C PHE A 148 2.26 -44.58 -11.11
N GLY A 149 3.16 -43.97 -11.88
CA GLY A 149 3.43 -44.39 -13.27
C GLY A 149 2.29 -44.14 -14.27
N ASN A 150 1.21 -43.47 -13.86
CA ASN A 150 0.09 -43.15 -14.74
C ASN A 150 0.51 -42.04 -15.73
N ARG A 151 0.62 -42.39 -17.02
CA ARG A 151 1.19 -41.55 -18.10
C ARG A 151 0.36 -40.30 -18.47
N SER A 152 -0.65 -39.93 -17.69
CA SER A 152 -1.78 -39.09 -18.15
C SER A 152 -1.62 -37.57 -17.97
N ARG A 153 -0.60 -37.06 -17.26
CA ARG A 153 -0.41 -35.60 -17.01
C ARG A 153 0.94 -35.07 -17.50
N ARG A 154 1.16 -35.11 -18.81
CA ARG A 154 2.36 -34.54 -19.49
C ARG A 154 2.16 -33.13 -20.08
N SER A 155 1.20 -32.36 -19.57
CA SER A 155 1.00 -31.01 -20.07
C SER A 155 1.98 -30.03 -19.44
N LEU A 156 2.79 -29.43 -20.29
CA LEU A 156 3.80 -28.44 -19.92
C LEU A 156 3.21 -27.04 -19.74
N ILE A 157 2.08 -26.80 -20.40
CA ILE A 157 1.26 -25.62 -20.23
C ILE A 157 -0.11 -26.10 -19.76
N GLU A 158 -0.57 -25.61 -18.63
CA GLU A 158 -1.85 -25.96 -18.02
C GLU A 158 -2.67 -24.70 -17.75
N VAL A 159 -3.95 -24.73 -18.09
CA VAL A 159 -4.89 -23.63 -17.82
C VAL A 159 -5.80 -24.07 -16.67
N ASP A 160 -5.99 -23.19 -15.71
CA ASP A 160 -6.75 -23.43 -14.48
C ASP A 160 -7.80 -22.32 -14.39
N VAL A 161 -9.08 -22.67 -14.27
CA VAL A 161 -10.18 -21.70 -14.22
C VAL A 161 -11.02 -21.96 -12.98
N GLY A 162 -10.93 -21.08 -11.99
CA GLY A 162 -11.65 -21.20 -10.72
C GLY A 162 -11.33 -22.47 -9.92
N GLY A 163 -10.15 -23.07 -10.11
CA GLY A 163 -9.76 -24.35 -9.49
C GLY A 163 -10.08 -25.59 -10.34
N GLU A 164 -10.78 -25.44 -11.46
CA GLU A 164 -10.91 -26.52 -12.45
C GLU A 164 -9.67 -26.56 -13.34
N LEU A 165 -8.89 -27.65 -13.22
CA LEU A 165 -7.69 -27.88 -14.03
C LEU A 165 -8.07 -28.36 -15.43
N LEU A 166 -7.90 -27.45 -16.39
CA LEU A 166 -8.33 -27.60 -17.78
C LEU A 166 -7.10 -27.85 -18.66
N THR A 167 -6.66 -29.11 -18.62
CA THR A 167 -5.47 -29.59 -19.30
C THR A 167 -5.74 -29.88 -20.77
N LYS A 168 -5.06 -29.17 -21.68
CA LYS A 168 -5.10 -29.46 -23.13
C LYS A 168 -3.71 -29.34 -23.76
N SER A 169 -3.08 -30.46 -24.05
CA SER A 169 -1.79 -30.50 -24.74
C SER A 169 -1.92 -30.20 -26.23
N SER A 170 -1.16 -29.23 -26.74
CA SER A 170 -0.73 -29.20 -28.15
C SER A 170 0.48 -30.10 -28.38
N ASN A 171 0.91 -30.24 -29.64
CA ASN A 171 2.11 -30.99 -30.04
C ASN A 171 3.27 -30.74 -29.06
N LEU A 172 3.60 -31.79 -28.30
CA LEU A 172 4.37 -31.66 -27.06
C LEU A 172 5.87 -31.43 -27.31
N SER A 173 6.43 -31.99 -28.38
CA SER A 173 7.88 -31.96 -28.68
C SER A 173 8.48 -30.55 -28.70
N ASP A 174 7.80 -29.64 -29.37
CA ASP A 174 8.33 -28.32 -29.70
C ASP A 174 8.20 -27.39 -28.49
N VAL A 175 7.09 -27.53 -27.75
CA VAL A 175 6.87 -26.86 -26.46
C VAL A 175 7.80 -27.40 -25.38
N GLU A 176 8.08 -28.71 -25.37
CA GLU A 176 8.99 -29.37 -24.42
C GLU A 176 10.44 -28.93 -24.61
N SER A 177 10.94 -29.00 -25.85
CA SER A 177 12.28 -28.52 -26.20
C SER A 177 12.44 -27.02 -25.95
N THR A 178 11.40 -26.22 -26.23
CA THR A 178 11.39 -24.78 -25.91
C THR A 178 11.51 -24.54 -24.41
N LEU A 179 10.66 -25.17 -23.58
CA LEU A 179 10.67 -24.98 -22.11
C LEU A 179 11.93 -25.52 -21.44
N LYS A 180 12.46 -26.66 -21.89
CA LYS A 180 13.70 -27.26 -21.37
C LYS A 180 14.97 -26.58 -21.84
N SER A 181 14.90 -25.69 -22.83
CA SER A 181 16.09 -25.03 -23.40
C SER A 181 16.92 -24.21 -22.39
N GLY A 182 16.34 -23.80 -21.26
CA GLY A 182 16.96 -22.90 -20.28
C GLY A 182 17.22 -21.48 -20.80
N LYS A 183 16.77 -21.17 -22.03
CA LYS A 183 16.90 -19.84 -22.66
C LYS A 183 15.79 -18.90 -22.18
N LYS A 184 15.88 -17.63 -22.58
CA LYS A 184 14.75 -16.69 -22.45
C LYS A 184 13.62 -17.11 -23.39
N LEU A 185 12.41 -17.13 -22.86
CA LEU A 185 11.17 -17.47 -23.54
C LEU A 185 10.22 -16.29 -23.48
N ARG A 186 9.31 -16.20 -24.45
CA ARG A 186 8.22 -15.23 -24.42
C ARG A 186 6.89 -15.94 -24.57
N SER A 187 5.96 -15.62 -23.68
CA SER A 187 4.58 -16.07 -23.79
C SER A 187 3.64 -14.90 -24.09
N TRP A 188 2.56 -15.19 -24.79
CA TRP A 188 1.39 -14.33 -24.91
C TRP A 188 0.16 -15.10 -24.42
N ILE A 189 -0.66 -14.45 -23.60
CA ILE A 189 -1.97 -14.97 -23.18
C ILE A 189 -2.99 -13.92 -23.57
N ASP A 190 -3.93 -14.30 -24.42
CA ASP A 190 -5.05 -13.47 -24.85
C ASP A 190 -6.36 -14.08 -24.34
N TYR A 191 -7.24 -13.26 -23.78
CA TYR A 191 -8.65 -13.60 -23.59
C TYR A 191 -9.51 -12.70 -24.48
N ASP A 192 -10.32 -13.34 -25.32
CA ASP A 192 -11.37 -12.68 -26.08
C ASP A 192 -12.74 -12.98 -25.46
N GLY A 193 -13.44 -11.92 -25.06
CA GLY A 193 -14.79 -11.97 -24.50
C GLY A 193 -15.89 -12.26 -25.52
N ASP A 194 -15.61 -12.10 -26.82
CA ASP A 194 -16.53 -12.43 -27.91
C ASP A 194 -16.55 -13.92 -28.21
N SER A 195 -15.42 -14.48 -28.63
CA SER A 195 -15.29 -15.92 -28.86
C SER A 195 -15.22 -16.74 -27.57
N LYS A 196 -15.18 -16.07 -26.40
CA LYS A 196 -15.08 -16.65 -25.06
C LYS A 196 -13.92 -17.64 -25.00
N ARG A 197 -12.73 -17.18 -25.36
CA ARG A 197 -11.58 -18.03 -25.66
C ARG A 197 -10.32 -17.49 -25.03
N ILE A 198 -9.58 -18.41 -24.39
CA ILE A 198 -8.20 -18.19 -23.97
C ILE A 198 -7.29 -18.77 -25.05
N GLU A 199 -6.34 -17.97 -25.53
CA GLU A 199 -5.24 -18.42 -26.38
C GLU A 199 -3.92 -18.21 -25.66
N VAL A 200 -3.08 -19.25 -25.62
CA VAL A 200 -1.72 -19.20 -25.08
C VAL A 200 -0.74 -19.49 -26.19
N ARG A 201 0.28 -18.64 -26.34
CA ARG A 201 1.40 -18.77 -27.27
C ARG A 201 2.70 -18.83 -26.46
N LEU A 202 3.69 -19.60 -26.92
CA LEU A 202 5.03 -19.66 -26.34
C LEU A 202 6.07 -19.82 -27.44
N MET A 203 7.14 -19.02 -27.41
CA MET A 203 8.31 -19.09 -28.29
C MET A 203 9.60 -18.74 -27.51
N HIS A 204 10.77 -18.78 -28.16
CA HIS A 204 11.95 -18.10 -27.62
C HIS A 204 11.78 -16.58 -27.68
N ASP A 205 12.46 -15.85 -26.80
CA ASP A 205 12.21 -14.41 -26.57
C ASP A 205 12.54 -13.49 -27.76
N ASN A 206 13.40 -13.94 -28.67
CA ASN A 206 13.79 -13.22 -29.89
C ASN A 206 12.87 -13.50 -31.09
N ASP A 207 11.97 -14.49 -30.97
CA ASP A 207 11.09 -14.89 -32.08
C ASP A 207 9.85 -13.98 -32.12
N SER A 208 9.25 -13.86 -33.31
CA SER A 208 7.99 -13.14 -33.47
C SER A 208 6.81 -13.89 -32.85
N ARG A 209 5.75 -13.15 -32.49
CA ARG A 209 4.51 -13.74 -31.96
C ARG A 209 3.94 -14.73 -32.99
N PRO A 210 3.78 -16.02 -32.66
CA PRO A 210 3.34 -17.01 -33.64
C PRO A 210 1.85 -16.82 -33.97
N VAL A 211 1.51 -17.07 -35.24
CA VAL A 211 0.11 -17.06 -35.70
C VAL A 211 -0.67 -18.17 -35.01
N ASN A 212 -0.12 -19.38 -35.04
CA ASN A 212 -0.67 -20.55 -34.37
C ASN A 212 -0.56 -20.38 -32.85
N PHE A 213 -1.65 -20.65 -32.13
CA PHE A 213 -1.64 -20.78 -30.68
C PHE A 213 -0.99 -22.10 -30.25
N SER A 214 -0.28 -22.08 -29.12
CA SER A 214 0.12 -23.31 -28.44
C SER A 214 -1.15 -23.95 -27.86
N ILE A 215 -1.87 -23.26 -26.96
CA ILE A 215 -3.15 -23.76 -26.43
C ILE A 215 -4.29 -22.83 -26.82
N SER A 216 -5.43 -23.43 -27.16
CA SER A 216 -6.71 -22.71 -27.26
C SER A 216 -7.79 -23.45 -26.48
N TYR A 217 -8.44 -22.73 -25.57
CA TYR A 217 -9.46 -23.23 -24.65
C TYR A 217 -10.69 -22.30 -24.62
N SER A 218 -11.89 -22.88 -24.64
CA SER A 218 -13.16 -22.16 -24.71
C SER A 218 -13.77 -22.03 -23.31
N THR A 219 -13.87 -20.82 -22.78
CA THR A 219 -14.44 -20.55 -21.44
C THR A 219 -14.96 -19.12 -21.28
N ASN A 220 -16.01 -18.97 -20.47
CA ASN A 220 -16.75 -17.73 -20.29
C ASN A 220 -16.36 -17.01 -18.99
N LEU A 221 -15.20 -16.34 -18.99
CA LEU A 221 -14.76 -15.49 -17.88
C LEU A 221 -15.54 -14.17 -17.81
N SER A 222 -16.23 -13.78 -18.89
CA SER A 222 -16.82 -12.44 -19.08
C SER A 222 -17.75 -11.97 -17.97
N ASN A 223 -18.45 -12.88 -17.27
CA ASN A 223 -19.31 -12.51 -16.15
C ASN A 223 -18.54 -12.10 -14.89
N LEU A 224 -17.40 -12.71 -14.63
CA LEU A 224 -16.57 -12.44 -13.45
C LEU A 224 -15.67 -11.23 -13.71
N LEU A 225 -15.05 -11.14 -14.89
CA LEU A 225 -14.27 -9.98 -15.33
C LEU A 225 -15.05 -8.65 -15.27
N ARG A 226 -16.35 -8.67 -15.59
CA ARG A 226 -17.24 -7.49 -15.51
C ARG A 226 -17.60 -7.07 -14.08
N ARG A 227 -17.66 -8.01 -13.14
CA ARG A 227 -18.17 -7.76 -11.76
C ARG A 227 -17.07 -7.33 -10.81
N GLU A 228 -15.91 -7.96 -10.92
CA GLU A 228 -14.84 -7.85 -9.93
C GLU A 228 -13.59 -7.20 -10.55
N ALA A 229 -12.92 -6.34 -9.78
CA ALA A 229 -11.58 -5.88 -10.18
C ALA A 229 -10.59 -7.02 -9.92
N MET A 230 -9.65 -7.25 -10.84
CA MET A 230 -8.72 -8.38 -10.81
C MET A 230 -7.31 -7.92 -10.41
N PHE A 231 -6.69 -8.58 -9.45
CA PHE A 231 -5.24 -8.53 -9.30
C PHE A 231 -4.60 -9.35 -10.41
N VAL A 232 -3.62 -8.76 -11.08
CA VAL A 232 -2.86 -9.37 -12.18
C VAL A 232 -1.45 -9.65 -11.69
N GLY A 233 -0.93 -10.85 -11.92
CA GLY A 233 0.42 -11.20 -11.47
C GLY A 233 1.05 -12.38 -12.20
N LEU A 234 2.34 -12.56 -11.92
CA LEU A 234 3.14 -13.73 -12.27
C LEU A 234 3.70 -14.32 -10.97
N SER A 235 3.72 -15.65 -10.88
CA SER A 235 4.32 -16.40 -9.77
C SER A 235 5.31 -17.42 -10.31
N SER A 236 6.29 -17.84 -9.50
CA SER A 236 7.28 -18.83 -9.91
C SER A 236 7.80 -19.63 -8.73
N TRP A 237 8.29 -20.83 -9.03
CA TRP A 237 8.93 -21.74 -8.09
C TRP A 237 10.05 -22.51 -8.81
N ASN A 238 11.07 -22.94 -8.07
CA ASN A 238 12.20 -23.70 -8.63
C ASN A 238 12.27 -25.17 -8.16
N GLY A 239 11.38 -25.60 -7.27
CA GLY A 239 11.32 -26.98 -6.79
C GLY A 239 12.64 -27.44 -6.17
N ASN A 240 13.16 -28.61 -6.57
CA ASN A 240 14.44 -29.12 -6.06
C ASN A 240 15.69 -28.48 -6.72
N SER A 241 15.53 -27.37 -7.46
CA SER A 241 16.63 -26.69 -8.17
C SER A 241 17.26 -25.58 -7.33
N THR A 242 18.55 -25.32 -7.54
CA THR A 242 19.23 -24.09 -7.10
C THR A 242 19.33 -23.04 -8.20
N LYS A 243 18.83 -23.34 -9.42
CA LYS A 243 18.70 -22.35 -10.50
C LYS A 243 17.51 -21.44 -10.21
N THR A 244 17.65 -20.19 -10.64
CA THR A 244 16.67 -19.12 -10.42
C THR A 244 15.81 -18.93 -11.66
N SER A 245 14.55 -18.57 -11.46
CA SER A 245 13.65 -18.05 -12.49
C SER A 245 13.64 -16.52 -12.50
N SER A 246 13.32 -15.92 -13.64
CA SER A 246 13.34 -14.45 -13.80
C SER A 246 12.30 -13.97 -14.81
N ILE A 247 11.75 -12.78 -14.59
CA ILE A 247 10.97 -12.00 -15.56
C ILE A 247 11.83 -10.83 -16.04
N TYR A 248 12.02 -10.71 -17.35
CA TYR A 248 12.82 -9.65 -17.98
C TYR A 248 11.95 -8.48 -18.46
N SER A 249 10.75 -8.77 -18.92
CA SER A 249 9.75 -7.78 -19.30
C SER A 249 8.35 -8.38 -19.19
N TRP A 250 7.35 -7.54 -19.00
CA TRP A 250 5.95 -7.94 -18.88
C TRP A 250 5.02 -6.78 -19.25
N ASN A 251 4.07 -7.02 -20.15
CA ASN A 251 2.98 -6.08 -20.42
C ASN A 251 1.61 -6.73 -20.19
N PHE A 252 0.63 -5.89 -19.91
CA PHE A 252 -0.77 -6.26 -19.79
C PHE A 252 -1.64 -5.13 -20.35
N THR A 253 -2.61 -5.48 -21.18
CA THR A 253 -3.54 -4.54 -21.80
C THR A 253 -4.95 -5.10 -21.71
N VAL A 254 -5.88 -4.30 -21.18
CA VAL A 254 -7.32 -4.57 -21.27
C VAL A 254 -7.77 -4.31 -22.70
N LYS A 255 -8.56 -5.22 -23.26
CA LYS A 255 -9.19 -5.05 -24.58
C LYS A 255 -10.67 -4.72 -24.36
N HIS A 256 -11.14 -3.70 -25.07
CA HIS A 256 -12.55 -3.29 -25.20
C HIS A 256 -13.14 -2.39 -24.08
N GLY A 257 -12.62 -1.18 -23.90
CA GLY A 257 -13.36 -0.10 -23.23
C GLY A 257 -13.13 1.29 -23.83
N ALA A 258 -14.08 1.96 -24.49
CA ALA A 258 -15.45 1.61 -24.89
C ALA A 258 -15.82 2.38 -26.20
N PRO A 259 -17.02 2.20 -26.77
CA PRO A 259 -17.91 3.37 -26.79
C PRO A 259 -19.38 3.00 -26.57
N TYR A 260 -19.77 2.93 -25.30
CA TYR A 260 -21.07 3.47 -24.90
C TYR A 260 -20.72 4.69 -24.07
N LEU A 261 -21.23 5.87 -24.46
CA LEU A 261 -21.03 7.07 -23.67
C LEU A 261 -21.55 6.80 -22.26
N MET A 262 -20.91 7.41 -21.26
CA MET A 262 -21.62 7.72 -20.02
C MET A 262 -22.66 8.81 -20.34
N HIS A 263 -23.76 8.40 -20.96
CA HIS A 263 -24.98 9.17 -21.03
C HIS A 263 -25.58 9.17 -19.63
N SER A 264 -25.20 10.19 -18.87
CA SER A 264 -25.77 10.57 -17.58
C SER A 264 -25.63 9.53 -16.47
N GLU A 265 -24.90 9.93 -15.42
CA GLU A 265 -25.29 9.56 -14.06
C GLU A 265 -26.81 9.78 -13.89
N PRO A 266 -27.58 8.81 -13.36
CA PRO A 266 -29.02 8.99 -13.20
C PRO A 266 -29.25 10.12 -12.19
N LEU A 267 -29.82 11.22 -12.65
CA LEU A 267 -30.25 12.32 -11.78
C LEU A 267 -31.24 11.75 -10.75
N ASP A 268 -30.83 11.71 -9.49
CA ASP A 268 -31.70 11.34 -8.38
C ASP A 268 -32.78 12.43 -8.22
N PRO A 269 -34.07 12.14 -8.47
CA PRO A 269 -35.14 13.12 -8.33
C PRO A 269 -35.34 13.57 -6.87
N ASN A 270 -34.78 12.85 -5.89
CA ASN A 270 -34.88 13.20 -4.47
C ASN A 270 -33.88 14.29 -4.03
N SER A 271 -32.91 14.64 -4.88
CA SER A 271 -31.88 15.66 -4.59
C SER A 271 -32.41 17.06 -4.27
N PHE A 272 -33.69 17.35 -4.59
CA PHE A 272 -34.34 18.63 -4.29
C PHE A 272 -35.09 18.69 -2.95
N LEU A 273 -35.20 17.58 -2.19
CA LEU A 273 -36.03 17.52 -0.97
C LEU A 273 -35.26 17.35 0.35
N VAL A 274 -33.92 17.30 0.31
CA VAL A 274 -33.11 17.17 1.54
C VAL A 274 -32.57 18.53 1.98
N ARG A 275 -33.24 19.11 2.99
CA ARG A 275 -32.78 20.28 3.74
C ARG A 275 -31.40 19.98 4.38
N PRO A 276 -30.42 20.91 4.36
CA PRO A 276 -29.09 20.63 4.88
C PRO A 276 -29.13 20.28 6.37
N THR A 277 -28.65 19.08 6.69
CA THR A 277 -28.24 18.69 8.04
C THR A 277 -26.76 18.34 7.95
N GLU A 278 -25.94 18.97 8.79
CA GLU A 278 -24.49 18.89 8.73
C GLU A 278 -24.00 17.44 8.93
N SER A 279 -23.14 16.97 8.03
CA SER A 279 -22.36 15.75 8.25
C SER A 279 -20.98 16.11 8.85
N PRO A 280 -20.48 15.35 9.84
CA PRO A 280 -19.17 15.61 10.42
C PRO A 280 -18.05 15.23 9.44
N PRO A 281 -16.97 16.02 9.33
CA PRO A 281 -15.90 15.74 8.38
C PRO A 281 -15.02 14.56 8.85
N VAL A 282 -15.11 13.43 8.16
CA VAL A 282 -14.14 12.34 8.28
C VAL A 282 -12.91 12.68 7.44
N HIS A 283 -11.79 12.98 8.11
CA HIS A 283 -10.55 13.41 7.46
C HIS A 283 -9.91 12.34 6.56
N PRO A 284 -9.48 12.68 5.32
CA PRO A 284 -8.52 11.88 4.59
C PRO A 284 -7.11 12.09 5.16
N SER A 285 -6.37 11.00 5.36
CA SER A 285 -5.00 11.03 5.88
C SER A 285 -3.98 11.44 4.80
N SER A 286 -3.37 12.61 4.98
CA SER A 286 -2.09 12.94 4.32
C SER A 286 -1.21 13.77 5.27
N ALA A 287 0.10 13.81 4.97
CA ALA A 287 1.19 14.15 5.90
C ALA A 287 0.93 15.37 6.81
N TYR A 288 1.09 15.17 8.13
CA TYR A 288 0.57 16.08 9.16
C TYR A 288 1.67 16.68 10.06
N PRO A 289 2.45 17.69 9.60
CA PRO A 289 3.43 18.39 10.44
C PRO A 289 2.80 19.45 11.35
N TRP A 290 1.56 19.88 11.10
CA TRP A 290 0.94 21.02 11.80
C TRP A 290 0.37 20.66 13.19
N GLY A 291 -0.13 19.43 13.36
CA GLY A 291 -0.69 18.98 14.64
C GLY A 291 0.31 18.98 15.80
N VAL A 292 1.58 18.68 15.51
CA VAL A 292 2.67 18.68 16.51
C VAL A 292 2.93 20.11 17.01
N LEU A 293 2.92 21.11 16.12
CA LEU A 293 3.08 22.51 16.52
C LEU A 293 1.94 22.97 17.43
N MET A 294 0.69 22.62 17.09
CA MET A 294 -0.47 22.97 17.91
C MET A 294 -0.46 22.26 19.27
N ALA A 295 -0.06 20.99 19.33
CA ALA A 295 0.11 20.26 20.58
C ALA A 295 1.20 20.87 21.48
N MET A 296 2.33 21.30 20.90
CA MET A 296 3.41 21.98 21.61
C MET A 296 2.97 23.33 22.20
N VAL A 297 2.24 24.15 21.42
CA VAL A 297 1.69 25.43 21.90
C VAL A 297 0.66 25.22 23.01
N PHE A 298 -0.22 24.23 22.87
CA PHE A 298 -1.21 23.89 23.89
C PHE A 298 -0.56 23.38 25.19
N ALA A 299 0.43 22.50 25.10
CA ALA A 299 1.18 22.00 26.25
C ALA A 299 1.92 23.13 26.99
N ALA A 300 2.54 24.06 26.27
CA ALA A 300 3.20 25.22 26.86
C ALA A 300 2.20 26.14 27.58
N ALA A 301 1.03 26.41 26.98
CA ALA A 301 -0.02 27.21 27.59
C ALA A 301 -0.58 26.55 28.87
N CYS A 302 -0.89 25.26 28.84
CA CYS A 302 -1.33 24.51 30.03
C CYS A 302 -0.26 24.49 31.14
N GLY A 303 1.01 24.33 30.79
CA GLY A 303 2.12 24.39 31.75
C GLY A 303 2.19 25.73 32.48
N ALA A 304 2.07 26.85 31.75
CA ALA A 304 2.08 28.20 32.32
C ALA A 304 0.87 28.47 33.24
N LEU A 305 -0.31 27.94 32.90
CA LEU A 305 -1.52 28.08 33.74
C LEU A 305 -1.39 27.30 35.06
N LEU A 306 -0.80 26.10 35.03
CA LEU A 306 -0.58 25.28 36.23
C LEU A 306 0.43 25.92 37.19
N THR A 307 1.54 26.47 36.69
CA THR A 307 2.52 27.16 37.55
C THR A 307 1.94 28.43 38.16
N PHE A 308 1.18 29.22 37.39
CA PHE A 308 0.48 30.40 37.89
C PHE A 308 -0.54 30.04 38.99
N PHE A 309 -1.33 28.98 38.81
CA PHE A 309 -2.29 28.53 39.82
C PHE A 309 -1.59 28.06 41.11
N MET A 310 -0.48 27.32 41.00
CA MET A 310 0.30 26.90 42.17
C MET A 310 0.88 28.09 42.94
N ILE A 311 1.35 29.14 42.24
CA ILE A 311 1.80 30.38 42.88
C ILE A 311 0.64 31.10 43.59
N LEU A 312 -0.55 31.18 42.99
CA LEU A 312 -1.72 31.77 43.64
C LEU A 312 -2.15 31.00 44.90
N VAL A 313 -2.11 29.67 44.87
CA VAL A 313 -2.39 28.81 46.04
C VAL A 313 -1.32 29.02 47.11
N TRP A 314 -0.04 29.04 46.74
CA TRP A 314 1.07 29.29 47.66
C TRP A 314 0.97 30.67 48.33
N VAL A 315 0.75 31.73 47.54
CA VAL A 315 0.54 33.09 48.07
C VAL A 315 -0.66 33.12 49.00
N ARG A 316 -1.78 32.45 48.68
CA ARG A 316 -2.91 32.36 49.62
C ARG A 316 -2.58 31.58 50.89
N LEU A 317 -1.79 30.50 50.84
CA LEU A 317 -1.37 29.76 52.04
C LEU A 317 -0.43 30.58 52.93
N VAL A 318 0.52 31.30 52.35
CA VAL A 318 1.45 32.17 53.08
C VAL A 318 0.69 33.38 53.66
N SER A 319 -0.18 34.02 52.87
CA SER A 319 -1.04 35.12 53.33
C SER A 319 -2.16 34.69 54.29
N ARG A 320 -2.39 33.38 54.50
CA ARG A 320 -3.23 32.84 55.59
C ARG A 320 -2.50 32.73 56.93
N ARG A 321 -1.20 33.08 56.99
CA ARG A 321 -0.44 33.20 58.24
C ARG A 321 0.10 34.62 58.52
N PRO A 322 -0.75 35.65 58.64
CA PRO A 322 -0.41 36.79 59.49
C PRO A 322 -0.51 36.33 60.95
N VAL A 323 0.61 36.35 61.66
CA VAL A 323 0.65 36.11 63.11
C VAL A 323 -0.07 37.27 63.81
N ALA A 324 -1.19 36.99 64.45
CA ALA A 324 -1.85 37.91 65.37
C ALA A 324 -1.38 37.65 66.81
N PRO A 325 -1.05 38.68 67.61
CA PRO A 325 -0.61 38.49 68.99
C PRO A 325 -1.77 38.03 69.89
N VAL A 326 -1.47 37.15 70.85
CA VAL A 326 -2.44 36.65 71.83
C VAL A 326 -2.59 37.66 72.97
N GLU A 327 -3.79 38.25 73.09
CA GLU A 327 -4.20 38.99 74.28
C GLU A 327 -4.48 38.00 75.42
N SER A 328 -3.99 38.30 76.63
CA SER A 328 -4.14 37.45 77.82
C SER A 328 -5.28 37.96 78.71
N PRO A 329 -6.29 37.14 79.07
CA PRO A 329 -7.41 37.59 79.89
C PRO A 329 -7.07 37.64 81.38
N VAL A 330 -7.55 38.69 82.05
CA VAL A 330 -7.46 38.86 83.51
C VAL A 330 -8.54 38.02 84.19
N LEU A 331 -8.14 37.22 85.19
CA LEU A 331 -9.03 36.52 86.12
C LEU A 331 -8.99 37.20 87.50
N PRO A 332 -10.14 37.45 88.16
CA PRO A 332 -10.18 37.94 89.53
C PRO A 332 -10.28 36.79 90.54
N MET A 333 -9.54 36.89 91.65
CA MET A 333 -9.95 36.34 92.94
C MET A 333 -9.43 37.21 94.09
N ASP A 334 -10.36 37.66 94.92
CA ASP A 334 -10.09 38.19 96.27
C ASP A 334 -9.52 37.09 97.19
N VAL A 335 -8.72 37.46 98.20
CA VAL A 335 -9.09 37.28 99.62
C VAL A 335 -8.39 38.34 100.50
N ALA A 336 -9.18 38.90 101.40
CA ALA A 336 -8.94 39.93 102.41
C ALA A 336 -7.61 39.96 103.21
N TYR A 337 -7.10 41.20 103.34
CA TYR A 337 -6.55 41.89 104.53
C TYR A 337 -6.04 41.11 105.76
N GLY A 338 -4.79 41.45 106.13
CA GLY A 338 -4.27 41.40 107.51
C GLY A 338 -3.22 42.51 107.73
N LYS A 339 -3.55 43.51 108.58
CA LYS A 339 -2.65 44.57 109.09
C LYS A 339 -1.48 43.91 109.89
N ILE A 340 -0.28 44.46 110.16
CA ILE A 340 0.17 45.82 110.55
C ILE A 340 1.65 46.03 110.16
N GLU A 341 2.10 47.30 110.15
CA GLU A 341 3.50 47.80 110.15
C GLU A 341 4.37 47.18 111.31
N SER A 342 5.70 47.34 111.42
CA SER A 342 6.60 48.40 110.92
C SER A 342 8.11 48.02 110.98
N VAL A 343 8.94 48.67 110.15
CA VAL A 343 10.38 49.01 110.35
C VAL A 343 11.41 47.87 110.51
N GLY A 344 12.59 48.01 109.84
CA GLY A 344 13.80 47.28 110.27
C GLY A 344 14.88 47.00 109.22
N ASP A 345 15.35 48.05 108.55
CA ASP A 345 16.59 48.24 107.73
C ASP A 345 17.74 47.17 107.72
N LYS A 346 18.55 47.24 106.64
CA LYS A 346 19.95 46.78 106.45
C LYS A 346 20.30 45.44 105.77
N ASP A 347 20.64 45.62 104.48
CA ASP A 347 22.00 45.47 103.91
C ASP A 347 22.61 44.10 103.56
N LEU A 348 23.25 44.09 102.36
CA LEU A 348 24.41 43.26 101.93
C LEU A 348 24.17 41.74 101.83
N GLU A 349 24.92 40.89 101.10
CA GLU A 349 25.95 40.91 100.04
C GLU A 349 25.67 39.64 99.17
N ASN A 350 26.25 39.30 98.01
CA ASN A 350 26.94 39.92 96.86
C ASN A 350 27.34 38.73 95.92
N SER A 351 28.06 38.97 94.81
CA SER A 351 28.87 37.98 94.07
C SER A 351 28.09 36.94 93.23
N LYS A 352 28.28 36.83 91.90
CA LYS A 352 29.48 36.29 91.19
C LYS A 352 29.87 34.87 91.66
N LYS A 353 30.27 33.97 90.77
CA LYS A 353 31.03 34.20 89.53
C LYS A 353 30.82 33.10 88.49
#